data_AF-A0A957FSF9-F1
#
_entry.id   AF-A0A957FSF9-F1
#
_cell.length_a   1.000
_cell.length_b   1.000
_cell.length_c   1.000
_cell.angle_alpha   90.00
_cell.angle_beta   90.00
_cell.angle_gamma   90.00
#
_symmetry.space_group_name_H-M   'P 1'
#
loop_
_entity.id
_entity.type
_entity.pdbx_description
1 polymer ?
#
loop_
_entity_poly.entity_id
_entity_poly.type
_entity_poly.pdbx_seq_one_letter_code
_entity_poly.pdbx_strand_id
1 'polypeptide(L)' 'MSNFSHLLADTAVRWQPSAIRRLVPYLRQPDIISFAGGWPAANLFPVEKISQITAELLAQEGASVLQYGDTRG' A
#
# COMPACT_ATOMS: atom_id res chain seq x y z
N MET A 1 -1.58 -31.59 2.82
CA MET A 1 -2.02 -30.23 2.44
C MET A 1 -2.88 -30.35 1.19
N SER A 2 -4.05 -29.73 1.14
CA SER A 2 -4.96 -29.82 -0.01
C SER A 2 -4.44 -28.99 -1.19
N ASN A 3 -4.50 -29.56 -2.40
CA ASN A 3 -4.09 -28.89 -3.64
C ASN A 3 -5.31 -28.27 -4.34
N PHE A 4 -5.32 -26.94 -4.44
CA PHE A 4 -6.39 -26.16 -5.08
C PHE A 4 -6.01 -25.61 -6.45
N SER A 5 -4.87 -26.00 -7.03
CA SER A 5 -4.39 -25.45 -8.30
C SER A 5 -5.34 -25.68 -9.47
N HIS A 6 -6.16 -26.72 -9.41
CA HIS A 6 -7.19 -27.03 -10.42
C HIS A 6 -8.37 -26.04 -10.43
N LEU A 7 -8.53 -25.22 -9.39
CA LEU A 7 -9.56 -24.18 -9.32
C LEU A 7 -9.09 -22.84 -9.90
N LEU A 8 -7.82 -22.73 -10.25
CA LEU A 8 -7.23 -21.49 -10.76
C LEU A 8 -7.48 -21.35 -12.26
N ALA A 9 -7.76 -20.12 -12.70
CA ALA A 9 -7.75 -19.77 -14.11
C ALA A 9 -6.32 -19.78 -14.68
N ASP A 10 -6.17 -20.02 -15.98
CA ASP A 10 -4.86 -20.09 -16.67
C ASP A 10 -3.98 -18.84 -16.48
N THR A 11 -4.60 -17.67 -16.33
CA THR A 11 -3.90 -16.41 -16.04
C THR A 11 -3.26 -16.41 -14.65
N ALA A 12 -3.97 -16.94 -13.65
CA ALA A 12 -3.52 -16.97 -12.27
C ALA A 12 -2.34 -17.95 -12.09
N VAL A 13 -2.29 -19.02 -12.88
CA VAL A 13 -1.15 -19.97 -12.89
C VAL A 13 0.17 -19.27 -13.26
N ARG A 14 0.12 -18.18 -14.01
CA ARG A 14 1.30 -17.41 -14.44
C ARG A 14 1.72 -16.32 -13.44
N TRP A 15 0.93 -16.05 -12.40
CA TRP A 15 1.27 -15.02 -11.43
C TRP A 15 2.50 -15.42 -10.62
N GLN A 16 3.41 -14.47 -10.43
CA GLN A 16 4.63 -14.67 -9.64
C GLN A 16 4.65 -13.68 -8.47
N PRO A 17 5.08 -14.12 -7.28
CA PRO A 17 5.27 -13.22 -6.16
C PRO A 17 6.38 -12.21 -6.48
N SER A 18 6.19 -10.95 -6.07
CA SER A 18 7.21 -9.91 -6.22
C SER A 18 8.45 -10.27 -5.39
N ALA A 19 9.60 -10.42 -6.05
CA ALA A 19 10.87 -10.64 -5.38
C ALA A 19 11.21 -9.49 -4.40
N ILE A 20 10.90 -8.24 -4.76
CA ILE A 20 11.09 -7.07 -3.91
C ILE A 20 10.20 -7.15 -2.66
N ARG A 21 8.92 -7.54 -2.80
CA ARG A 21 8.01 -7.68 -1.65
C ARG A 21 8.47 -8.76 -0.66
N ARG A 22 9.12 -9.82 -1.13
CA ARG A 22 9.70 -10.86 -0.24
C ARG A 22 10.84 -10.33 0.64
N LEU A 23 11.50 -9.24 0.25
CA LEU A 23 12.57 -8.63 1.02
C LEU A 23 12.05 -7.75 2.16
N VAL A 24 10.81 -7.24 2.07
CA VAL A 24 10.21 -6.28 3.03
C VAL A 24 10.35 -6.69 4.51
N PRO A 25 10.13 -7.97 4.91
CA PRO A 25 10.31 -8.38 6.30
C PRO A 25 11.73 -8.20 6.84
N TYR A 26 12.73 -8.25 5.96
CA TYR A 26 14.14 -8.11 6.32
C TYR A 26 14.60 -6.65 6.36
N LEU A 27 13.96 -5.76 5.58
CA LEU A 27 14.34 -4.34 5.51
C LEU A 27 14.21 -3.58 6.84
N ARG A 28 13.49 -4.15 7.81
CA ARG A 28 13.25 -3.56 9.14
C ARG A 28 14.02 -4.27 10.26
N GLN A 29 14.86 -5.25 9.94
CA GLN A 29 15.68 -5.90 10.96
C GLN A 29 16.79 -4.96 11.42
N PRO A 30 17.02 -4.79 12.74
CA PRO A 30 17.99 -3.82 13.27
C PRO A 30 19.41 -3.97 12.71
N ASP A 31 19.82 -5.21 12.42
CA ASP A 31 21.18 -5.54 11.95
C ASP A 31 21.34 -5.41 10.42
N ILE A 32 20.32 -4.94 9.70
CA ILE A 32 20.32 -4.82 8.23
C ILE A 32 20.35 -3.35 7.82
N ILE A 33 21.40 -2.95 7.09
CA ILE A 33 21.44 -1.69 6.35
C ILE A 33 20.88 -1.94 4.95
N SER A 34 19.63 -1.53 4.72
CA SER A 34 18.94 -1.76 3.45
C SER A 34 19.16 -0.61 2.46
N PHE A 35 19.84 -0.89 1.34
CA PHE A 35 19.82 -0.05 0.13
C PHE A 35 18.71 -0.44 -0.87
N ALA A 36 17.94 -1.49 -0.57
CA ALA A 36 16.87 -1.99 -1.44
C ALA A 36 15.55 -1.20 -1.30
N GLY A 37 15.48 -0.25 -0.37
CA GLY A 37 14.27 0.52 -0.08
C GLY A 37 14.01 1.61 -1.10
N GLY A 38 12.99 1.44 -1.95
CA GLY A 38 12.43 2.52 -2.79
C GLY A 38 11.40 3.39 -2.06
N TRP A 39 11.53 3.55 -0.74
CA TRP A 39 10.53 4.20 0.12
C TRP A 39 10.98 5.63 0.40
N PRO A 40 10.10 6.63 0.30
CA PRO A 40 10.42 7.98 0.77
C PRO A 40 10.78 7.95 2.27
N ALA A 41 11.68 8.85 2.68
CA ALA A 41 12.02 8.98 4.08
C ALA A 41 10.79 9.45 4.88
N ALA A 42 10.45 8.73 5.96
CA ALA A 42 9.19 8.93 6.68
C ALA A 42 9.04 10.34 7.29
N ASN A 43 10.15 10.96 7.68
CA ASN A 43 10.18 12.33 8.20
C ASN A 43 9.91 13.41 7.16
N LEU A 44 9.90 13.07 5.86
CA LEU A 44 9.54 14.00 4.78
C LEU A 44 8.03 14.07 4.57
N PHE A 45 7.25 13.17 5.18
CA PHE A 45 5.80 13.22 5.06
C PHE A 45 5.23 14.41 5.86
N PRO A 46 4.41 15.28 5.25
CA PRO A 46 3.84 16.45 5.91
C PRO A 46 2.61 16.06 6.74
N VAL A 47 2.81 15.22 7.77
CA VAL A 47 1.75 14.58 8.57
C VAL A 47 0.77 15.61 9.12
N GLU A 48 1.27 16.66 9.77
CA GLU A 48 0.43 17.70 10.38
C GLU A 48 -0.48 18.39 9.36
N LYS A 49 0.08 18.76 8.20
CA LYS A 49 -0.67 19.42 7.13
C LYS A 49 -1.76 18.51 6.55
N ILE A 50 -1.44 17.23 6.33
CA ILE A 50 -2.42 16.23 5.84
C ILE A 50 -3.54 16.06 6.87
N SER A 51 -3.22 16.00 8.16
CA SER A 51 -4.21 15.87 9.23
C SER A 51 -5.16 17.06 9.27
N GLN A 52 -4.66 18.29 9.18
CA GLN A 52 -5.48 19.51 9.15
C GLN A 52 -6.43 19.52 7.95
N ILE A 53 -5.91 19.32 6.73
CA ILE A 53 -6.73 19.31 5.50
C ILE A 53 -7.80 18.22 5.57
N THR A 54 -7.46 17.04 6.09
CA THR A 54 -8.42 15.94 6.22
C THR A 54 -9.54 16.29 7.19
N ALA A 55 -9.22 16.91 8.33
CA ALA A 55 -10.23 17.35 9.30
C ALA A 55 -11.18 18.41 8.71
N GLU A 56 -10.62 19.37 7.97
CA GLU A 56 -11.39 20.42 7.30
C GLU A 56 -12.35 19.85 6.25
N LEU A 57 -11.86 18.96 5.36
CA LEU A 57 -12.67 18.32 4.33
C LEU A 57 -13.80 17.47 4.92
N LEU A 58 -13.53 16.73 5.99
CA LEU A 58 -14.55 15.94 6.67
C LEU A 58 -15.63 16.80 7.32
N ALA A 59 -15.26 17.97 7.86
CA ALA A 59 -16.21 18.89 8.48
C ALA A 59 -17.11 19.60 7.43
N GLN A 60 -16.57 19.92 6.26
CA GLN A 60 -17.28 20.70 5.24
C GLN A 60 -18.05 19.82 4.25
N GLU A 61 -17.45 18.72 3.80
CA GLU A 61 -17.93 17.92 2.67
C GLU A 61 -17.87 16.40 2.96
N GLY A 62 -17.88 16.01 4.24
CA GLY A 62 -17.60 14.64 4.66
C GLY A 62 -18.43 13.54 3.98
N ALA A 63 -19.72 13.79 3.73
CA ALA A 63 -20.57 12.82 3.03
C ALA A 63 -20.13 12.59 1.56
N SER A 64 -19.63 13.62 0.88
CA SER A 64 -19.10 13.52 -0.48
C SER A 64 -17.73 12.85 -0.49
N VAL A 65 -16.85 13.26 0.43
CA VAL A 65 -15.48 12.71 0.58
C VAL A 65 -15.47 11.22 0.87
N LEU A 66 -16.48 10.71 1.60
CA LEU A 66 -16.59 9.30 1.96
C LEU A 66 -17.44 8.47 0.98
N GLN A 67 -18.05 9.10 -0.04
CA GLN A 67 -18.85 8.43 -1.04
C GLN A 67 -17.98 7.92 -2.20
N TYR A 68 -18.51 6.95 -2.97
CA TYR A 68 -17.93 6.56 -4.24
C TYR A 68 -17.64 7.76 -5.15
N GLY A 69 -16.42 7.80 -5.70
CA GLY A 69 -15.98 8.76 -6.69
C GLY A 69 -15.99 8.21 -8.12
N ASP A 70 -15.70 9.08 -9.08
CA ASP A 70 -15.42 8.68 -10.47
C ASP A 70 -14.17 7.78 -10.50
N THR A 71 -14.15 6.82 -11.42
CA THR A 71 -13.00 5.93 -11.63
C THR A 71 -11.72 6.70 -12.00
N ARG A 72 -11.85 7.90 -12.57
CA ARG A 72 -10.69 8.75 -12.94
C ARG A 72 -10.04 9.46 -11.76
N GLY A 73 -10.73 9.56 -10.62
CA GLY A 73 -10.38 10.48 -9.53
C GLY A 73 -11.04 11.84 -9.71
#